data_AF-A0A7X7V3E8-F1
#
_entry.id   AF-A0A7X7V3E8-F1
#
_cell.length_a   1.000
_cell.length_b   1.000
_cell.length_c   1.000
_cell.angle_alpha   90.00
_cell.angle_beta   90.00
_cell.angle_gamma   90.00
#
_symmetry.space_group_name_H-M   'P 1'
#
loop_
_entity.id
_entity.type
_entity.pdbx_description
1 polymer ?
#
loop_
_entity_poly.entity_id
_entity_poly.type
_entity_poly.pdbx_seq_one_letter_code
_entity_poly.pdbx_strand_id
1 'polypeptide(L)'
;MEEYTLAQCLHKYSMESLHAYCEEYDAEFTEDDKDAVCIALSNALIQQNAIAQRLGILEDNAFDALQGLIRGSSIDDENLIDALDGLDLIYGSAEDGQWHAAQETAEAVNAMDETMDQKRKDRVWLMQCLTIVQHYWADASMAVMRELYQKNPSVDPDADLKELFAEIPNSETPCTMIQDSFVIRGWRSSEVFAGYRQSQQNCDFYIPSMEEVLDLYHNDFDTLDPCGMQVKEWFLHAGADEADLELLLHEMWNDMNYGHTEQSIRQNAESMITYDTAEEQNDFRQKVHAWYLHARRIDMRGHRMAEREQTE
;
A
#
# COMPACT_ATOMS: atom_id res chain seq x y z
N MET A 1 27.71 -19.17 -4.30
CA MET A 1 27.32 -17.90 -4.94
C MET A 1 28.46 -16.94 -4.72
N GLU A 2 28.80 -16.12 -5.71
CA GLU A 2 29.65 -14.96 -5.46
C GLU A 2 28.87 -14.05 -4.50
N GLU A 3 29.47 -13.69 -3.36
CA GLU A 3 28.88 -12.74 -2.42
C GLU A 3 29.22 -11.34 -2.92
N TYR A 4 28.20 -10.59 -3.35
CA TYR A 4 28.35 -9.20 -3.76
C TYR A 4 28.02 -8.29 -2.58
N THR A 5 28.88 -7.31 -2.33
CA THR A 5 28.56 -6.23 -1.38
C THR A 5 27.54 -5.28 -1.98
N LEU A 6 26.84 -4.52 -1.15
CA LEU A 6 25.89 -3.52 -1.56
C LEU A 6 26.51 -2.49 -2.52
N ALA A 7 27.74 -2.06 -2.25
CA ALA A 7 28.48 -1.16 -3.15
C ALA A 7 28.72 -1.78 -4.54
N GLN A 8 28.99 -3.09 -4.63
CA GLN A 8 29.14 -3.80 -5.91
C GLN A 8 27.81 -3.93 -6.66
N CYS A 9 26.71 -4.15 -5.94
CA CYS A 9 25.37 -4.17 -6.52
C CYS A 9 25.00 -2.79 -7.09
N LEU A 10 25.26 -1.71 -6.34
CA LEU A 10 25.00 -0.32 -6.74
C LEU A 10 25.80 0.08 -7.99
N HIS A 11 26.97 -0.52 -8.21
CA HIS A 11 27.80 -0.25 -9.38
C HIS A 11 27.11 -0.62 -10.72
N LYS A 12 25.95 -1.30 -10.69
CA LYS A 12 25.13 -1.58 -11.87
C LYS A 12 24.26 -0.38 -12.30
N TYR A 13 23.94 0.52 -11.39
CA TYR A 13 23.09 1.69 -11.68
C TYR A 13 23.83 2.74 -12.51
N SER A 14 23.06 3.59 -13.19
CA SER A 14 23.62 4.76 -13.88
C SER A 14 24.13 5.79 -12.87
N MET A 15 25.09 6.63 -13.26
CA MET A 15 25.55 7.72 -12.37
C MET A 15 24.40 8.68 -12.00
N GLU A 16 23.48 8.93 -12.93
CA GLU A 16 22.30 9.77 -12.70
C GLU A 16 21.39 9.18 -11.61
N SER A 17 21.12 7.87 -11.68
CA SER A 17 20.33 7.16 -10.66
C SER A 17 21.04 7.18 -9.30
N LEU A 18 22.36 6.96 -9.28
CA LEU A 18 23.14 6.97 -8.05
C LEU A 18 23.12 8.36 -7.37
N HIS A 19 23.21 9.44 -8.14
CA HIS A 19 23.09 10.80 -7.60
C HIS A 19 21.70 11.05 -7.01
N ALA A 20 20.64 10.63 -7.68
CA ALA A 20 19.27 10.75 -7.15
C ALA A 20 19.12 10.02 -5.81
N TYR A 21 19.64 8.79 -5.70
CA TYR A 21 19.64 8.06 -4.42
C TYR A 21 20.51 8.72 -3.36
N CYS A 22 21.67 9.29 -3.72
CA CYS A 22 22.47 10.03 -2.75
C CYS A 22 21.74 11.24 -2.18
N GLU A 23 20.96 11.96 -3.00
CA GLU A 23 20.10 13.05 -2.52
C GLU A 23 18.98 12.54 -1.61
N GLU A 24 18.34 11.42 -1.95
CA GLU A 24 17.26 10.82 -1.17
C GLU A 24 17.73 10.35 0.22
N TYR A 25 18.90 9.69 0.27
CA TYR A 25 19.45 9.10 1.48
C TYR A 25 20.45 9.99 2.23
N ASP A 26 20.55 11.27 1.83
CA ASP A 26 21.52 12.24 2.37
C ASP A 26 22.96 11.68 2.39
N ALA A 27 23.35 10.95 1.35
CA ALA A 27 24.65 10.30 1.24
C ALA A 27 25.69 11.26 0.66
N GLU A 28 26.59 11.76 1.51
CA GLU A 28 27.69 12.62 1.08
C GLU A 28 28.89 11.81 0.53
N PHE A 29 29.38 12.19 -0.64
CA PHE A 29 30.56 11.61 -1.27
C PHE A 29 31.65 12.66 -1.53
N THR A 30 32.91 12.24 -1.45
CA THR A 30 34.08 13.14 -1.54
C THR A 30 34.56 13.38 -2.97
N GLU A 31 34.32 12.42 -3.86
CA GLU A 31 34.72 12.45 -5.27
C GLU A 31 33.54 11.99 -6.12
N ASP A 32 33.29 12.68 -7.24
CA ASP A 32 32.21 12.36 -8.17
C ASP A 32 32.65 11.31 -9.20
N ASP A 33 33.05 10.16 -8.68
CA ASP A 33 33.32 8.95 -9.44
C ASP A 33 32.46 7.79 -8.93
N LYS A 34 32.27 6.79 -9.78
CA LYS A 34 31.28 5.75 -9.53
C LYS A 34 31.56 4.92 -8.29
N ASP A 35 32.84 4.62 -8.01
CA ASP A 35 33.22 3.82 -6.85
C ASP A 35 32.99 4.61 -5.56
N ALA A 36 33.42 5.88 -5.52
CA ALA A 36 33.22 6.74 -4.36
C ALA A 36 31.73 6.97 -4.05
N VAL A 37 30.91 7.20 -5.07
CA VAL A 37 29.45 7.36 -4.93
C VAL A 37 28.80 6.08 -4.43
N CYS A 38 29.12 4.91 -5.02
CA CYS A 38 28.56 3.62 -4.57
C CYS A 38 28.94 3.29 -3.13
N ILE A 39 30.17 3.59 -2.70
CA ILE A 39 30.63 3.40 -1.33
C ILE A 39 29.88 4.33 -0.38
N ALA A 40 29.75 5.62 -0.72
CA ALA A 40 29.03 6.58 0.11
C ALA A 40 27.56 6.21 0.29
N LEU A 41 26.88 5.88 -0.81
CA LEU A 41 25.48 5.45 -0.79
C LEU A 41 25.32 4.14 -0.01
N SER A 42 26.16 3.12 -0.26
CA SER A 42 26.16 1.88 0.53
C SER A 42 26.30 2.14 2.03
N ASN A 43 27.23 3.01 2.42
CA ASN A 43 27.41 3.37 3.83
C ASN A 43 26.18 4.06 4.41
N ALA A 44 25.51 4.95 3.67
CA ALA A 44 24.29 5.60 4.12
C ALA A 44 23.15 4.58 4.34
N LEU A 45 22.95 3.69 3.37
CA LEU A 45 21.95 2.62 3.43
C LEU A 45 22.20 1.64 4.60
N ILE A 46 23.46 1.42 4.98
CA ILE A 46 23.82 0.58 6.13
C ILE A 46 23.69 1.35 7.45
N GLN A 47 24.28 2.55 7.57
CA GLN A 47 24.43 3.26 8.85
C GLN A 47 23.11 3.79 9.41
N GLN A 48 22.12 4.08 8.56
CA GLN A 48 20.84 4.63 9.00
C GLN A 48 19.87 3.54 9.51
N ASN A 49 20.34 2.32 9.76
CA ASN A 49 19.49 1.13 9.99
C ASN A 49 18.47 0.91 8.85
N ALA A 50 18.72 1.45 7.65
CA ALA A 50 17.72 1.46 6.59
C ALA A 50 17.35 0.03 6.18
N ILE A 51 18.33 -0.87 6.04
CA ILE A 51 18.08 -2.30 5.76
C ILE A 51 17.18 -2.92 6.84
N ALA A 52 17.47 -2.72 8.13
CA ALA A 52 16.64 -3.28 9.20
C ALA A 52 15.22 -2.67 9.24
N GLN A 53 15.07 -1.39 8.93
CA GLN A 53 13.77 -0.72 8.84
C GLN A 53 12.93 -1.27 7.67
N ARG A 54 13.55 -1.45 6.49
CA ARG A 54 12.93 -2.05 5.29
C ARG A 54 12.53 -3.50 5.51
N LEU A 55 13.42 -4.30 6.09
CA LEU A 55 13.08 -5.66 6.54
C LEU A 55 11.92 -5.63 7.54
N GLY A 56 11.88 -4.61 8.39
CA GLY A 56 10.88 -4.40 9.42
C GLY A 56 9.45 -4.15 8.91
N ILE A 57 9.27 -3.90 7.62
CA ILE A 57 7.96 -3.66 7.00
C ILE A 57 7.63 -4.67 5.87
N LEU A 58 8.47 -5.69 5.67
CA LEU A 58 8.19 -6.75 4.71
C LEU A 58 7.07 -7.66 5.19
N GLU A 59 6.13 -7.98 4.30
CA GLU A 59 5.16 -9.06 4.50
C GLU A 59 5.84 -10.44 4.53
N ASP A 60 5.15 -11.43 5.11
CA ASP A 60 5.70 -12.78 5.30
C ASP A 60 6.11 -13.45 3.98
N ASN A 61 5.33 -13.31 2.92
CA ASN A 61 5.64 -13.85 1.59
C ASN A 61 6.92 -13.26 0.99
N ALA A 62 7.09 -11.93 1.06
CA ALA A 62 8.26 -11.23 0.56
C ALA A 62 9.50 -11.55 1.42
N PHE A 63 9.32 -11.61 2.75
CA PHE A 63 10.39 -12.01 3.66
C PHE A 63 10.86 -13.45 3.42
N ASP A 64 9.92 -14.39 3.23
CA ASP A 64 10.23 -15.79 2.91
C ASP A 64 10.92 -15.92 1.55
N ALA A 65 10.49 -15.15 0.54
CA ALA A 65 11.12 -15.10 -0.77
C ALA A 65 12.55 -14.58 -0.69
N LEU A 66 12.79 -13.50 0.08
CA LEU A 66 14.13 -12.97 0.34
C LEU A 66 15.02 -14.00 1.04
N GLN A 67 14.50 -14.71 2.04
CA GLN A 67 15.23 -15.81 2.70
C GLN A 67 15.57 -16.95 1.71
N GLY A 68 14.62 -17.31 0.85
CA GLY A 68 14.83 -18.29 -0.22
C GLY A 68 15.95 -17.86 -1.16
N LEU A 69 15.92 -16.59 -1.60
CA LEU A 69 16.92 -15.99 -2.47
C LEU A 69 18.32 -16.06 -1.86
N ILE A 70 18.46 -15.67 -0.58
CA ILE A 70 19.72 -15.76 0.17
C ILE A 70 20.24 -17.21 0.25
N ARG A 71 19.35 -18.19 0.27
CA ARG A 71 19.67 -19.63 0.27
C ARG A 71 19.91 -20.20 -1.14
N GLY A 72 19.74 -19.40 -2.18
CA GLY A 72 20.00 -19.75 -3.58
C GLY A 72 18.78 -20.19 -4.40
N SER A 73 17.55 -19.93 -3.93
CA SER A 73 16.34 -20.05 -4.74
C SER A 73 16.19 -18.86 -5.70
N SER A 74 15.47 -19.02 -6.80
CA SER A 74 15.01 -17.89 -7.62
C SER A 74 13.66 -17.37 -7.12
N ILE A 75 13.36 -16.12 -7.45
CA ILE A 75 12.04 -15.50 -7.31
C ILE A 75 11.52 -15.27 -8.72
N ASP A 76 10.35 -15.85 -9.03
CA ASP A 76 9.71 -15.72 -10.35
C ASP A 76 8.41 -14.89 -10.28
N ASP A 77 7.97 -14.51 -9.08
CA ASP A 77 6.78 -13.69 -8.85
C ASP A 77 7.14 -12.20 -8.95
N GLU A 78 6.60 -11.52 -9.96
CA GLU A 78 6.88 -10.10 -10.22
C GLU A 78 6.46 -9.20 -9.05
N ASN A 79 5.36 -9.50 -8.35
CA ASN A 79 4.92 -8.69 -7.21
C ASN A 79 5.91 -8.80 -6.03
N LEU A 80 6.48 -9.99 -5.81
CA LEU A 80 7.50 -10.18 -4.78
C LEU A 80 8.82 -9.51 -5.17
N ILE A 81 9.16 -9.52 -6.46
CA ILE A 81 10.32 -8.81 -6.98
C ILE A 81 10.14 -7.31 -6.76
N ASP A 82 9.00 -6.74 -7.18
CA ASP A 82 8.71 -5.32 -7.05
C ASP A 82 8.70 -4.87 -5.59
N ALA A 83 8.12 -5.67 -4.68
CA ALA A 83 8.13 -5.38 -3.25
C ALA A 83 9.55 -5.37 -2.64
N LEU A 84 10.43 -6.27 -3.08
CA LEU A 84 11.79 -6.38 -2.58
C LEU A 84 12.75 -5.36 -3.21
N ASP A 85 12.61 -5.10 -4.52
CA ASP A 85 13.40 -4.11 -5.27
C ASP A 85 12.99 -2.68 -4.89
N GLY A 86 11.69 -2.41 -4.73
CA GLY A 86 11.18 -1.13 -4.26
C GLY A 86 11.65 -0.75 -2.85
N LEU A 87 12.08 -1.72 -2.06
CA LEU A 87 12.72 -1.52 -0.75
C LEU A 87 14.25 -1.61 -0.80
N ASP A 88 14.86 -1.66 -1.99
CA ASP A 88 16.31 -1.81 -2.19
C ASP A 88 16.91 -3.01 -1.41
N LEU A 89 16.20 -4.15 -1.36
CA LEU A 89 16.66 -5.36 -0.66
C LEU A 89 17.28 -6.39 -1.60
N ILE A 90 16.95 -6.31 -2.90
CA ILE A 90 17.48 -7.17 -3.96
C ILE A 90 17.94 -6.32 -5.14
N TYR A 91 18.75 -6.91 -6.02
CA TYR A 91 19.30 -6.24 -7.19
C TYR A 91 19.35 -7.19 -8.38
N GLY A 92 18.95 -6.69 -9.56
CA GLY A 92 19.05 -7.42 -10.81
C GLY A 92 20.51 -7.54 -11.30
N SER A 93 20.83 -8.67 -11.91
CA SER A 93 22.11 -8.90 -12.57
C SER A 93 21.98 -8.78 -14.08
N ALA A 94 22.76 -7.87 -14.66
CA ALA A 94 22.81 -7.67 -16.10
C ALA A 94 23.49 -8.84 -16.85
N GLU A 95 24.24 -9.69 -16.14
CA GLU A 95 25.01 -10.78 -16.77
C GLU A 95 24.18 -12.05 -17.01
N ASP A 96 23.33 -12.41 -16.06
CA ASP A 96 22.52 -13.64 -16.07
C ASP A 96 21.02 -13.38 -15.93
N GLY A 97 20.60 -12.13 -15.74
CA GLY A 97 19.19 -11.75 -15.57
C GLY A 97 18.59 -12.19 -14.23
N GLN A 98 19.41 -12.59 -13.26
CA GLN A 98 18.93 -13.08 -11.96
C GLN A 98 18.90 -11.97 -10.90
N TRP A 99 18.05 -12.16 -9.90
CA TRP A 99 17.98 -11.31 -8.71
C TRP A 99 18.93 -11.82 -7.64
N HIS A 100 19.54 -10.90 -6.88
CA HIS A 100 20.44 -11.23 -5.78
C HIS A 100 20.23 -10.29 -4.60
N ALA A 101 20.36 -10.83 -3.38
CA ALA A 101 20.51 -10.01 -2.18
C ALA A 101 21.99 -9.66 -1.96
N ALA A 102 22.28 -8.41 -1.59
CA ALA A 102 23.62 -8.02 -1.16
C ALA A 102 24.03 -8.73 0.13
N GLN A 103 25.33 -8.87 0.37
CA GLN A 103 25.87 -9.50 1.58
C GLN A 103 25.31 -8.85 2.86
N GLU A 104 25.22 -7.52 2.90
CA GLU A 104 24.73 -6.76 4.04
C GLU A 104 23.24 -7.02 4.31
N THR A 105 22.43 -7.21 3.26
CA THR A 105 21.03 -7.65 3.39
C THR A 105 20.98 -9.07 3.96
N ALA A 106 21.81 -9.98 3.46
CA ALA A 106 21.85 -11.35 3.94
C ALA A 106 22.28 -11.42 5.42
N GLU A 107 23.26 -10.62 5.83
CA GLU A 107 23.70 -10.50 7.23
C GLU A 107 22.56 -9.98 8.12
N ALA A 108 21.84 -8.94 7.69
CA ALA A 108 20.71 -8.39 8.43
C ALA A 108 19.56 -9.42 8.58
N VAL A 109 19.22 -10.13 7.50
CA VAL A 109 18.21 -11.21 7.54
C VAL A 109 18.63 -12.34 8.48
N ASN A 110 19.91 -12.74 8.45
CA ASN A 110 20.42 -13.80 9.34
C ASN A 110 20.53 -13.36 10.81
N ALA A 111 20.56 -12.06 11.08
CA ALA A 111 20.55 -11.49 12.43
C ALA A 111 19.14 -11.37 13.03
N MET A 112 18.08 -11.53 12.23
CA MET A 112 16.70 -11.49 12.69
C MET A 112 16.42 -12.63 13.68
N ASP A 113 15.94 -12.27 14.87
CA ASP A 113 15.42 -13.21 15.85
C ASP A 113 13.88 -13.20 15.89
N GLU A 114 13.28 -14.08 16.69
CA GLU A 114 11.83 -14.19 16.83
C GLU A 114 11.18 -12.89 17.34
N THR A 115 11.88 -12.08 18.13
CA THR A 115 11.35 -10.82 18.66
C THR A 115 11.34 -9.76 17.57
N MET A 116 12.40 -9.68 16.77
CA MET A 116 12.46 -8.79 15.61
C MET A 116 11.42 -9.19 14.55
N ASP A 117 11.22 -10.48 14.33
CA ASP A 117 10.20 -11.00 13.41
C ASP A 117 8.78 -10.66 13.88
N GLN A 118 8.49 -10.80 15.18
CA GLN A 118 7.19 -10.38 15.72
C GLN A 118 6.97 -8.88 15.54
N LYS A 119 7.97 -8.04 15.84
CA LYS A 119 7.88 -6.59 15.61
C LYS A 119 7.67 -6.23 14.13
N ARG A 120 8.26 -6.99 13.21
CA ARG A 120 8.01 -6.84 11.77
C ARG A 120 6.53 -7.09 11.45
N LYS A 121 5.98 -8.22 11.90
CA LYS A 121 4.56 -8.56 11.71
C LYS A 121 3.63 -7.52 12.31
N ASP A 122 3.96 -7.04 13.50
CA ASP A 122 3.21 -5.98 14.19
C ASP A 122 3.20 -4.67 13.39
N ARG A 123 4.33 -4.28 12.76
CA ARG A 123 4.41 -3.11 11.88
C ARG A 123 3.68 -3.29 10.57
N VAL A 124 3.83 -4.44 9.91
CA VAL A 124 3.13 -4.77 8.66
C VAL A 124 1.61 -4.66 8.86
N TRP A 125 1.10 -5.25 9.93
CA TRP A 125 -0.32 -5.17 10.23
C TRP A 125 -0.77 -3.73 10.56
N LEU A 126 0.08 -2.93 11.23
CA LEU A 126 -0.21 -1.51 11.42
C LEU A 126 -0.29 -0.76 10.08
N MET A 127 0.63 -1.01 9.14
CA MET A 127 0.60 -0.43 7.79
C MET A 127 -0.68 -0.79 7.05
N GLN A 128 -1.08 -2.06 7.11
CA GLN A 128 -2.35 -2.56 6.57
C GLN A 128 -3.55 -1.85 7.21
N CYS A 129 -3.54 -1.60 8.52
CA CYS A 129 -4.59 -0.81 9.17
C CYS A 129 -4.60 0.67 8.72
N LEU A 130 -3.46 1.25 8.35
CA LEU A 130 -3.38 2.65 7.93
C LEU A 130 -4.03 2.91 6.56
N THR A 131 -4.18 1.90 5.70
CA THR A 131 -4.95 2.05 4.46
C THR A 131 -6.44 2.27 4.73
N ILE A 132 -6.97 1.74 5.85
CA ILE A 132 -8.32 2.07 6.30
C ILE A 132 -8.44 3.56 6.66
N VAL A 133 -7.41 4.14 7.29
CA VAL A 133 -7.40 5.59 7.56
C VAL A 133 -7.41 6.37 6.25
N GLN A 134 -6.61 5.95 5.27
CA GLN A 134 -6.51 6.56 3.95
C GLN A 134 -7.84 6.54 3.19
N HIS A 135 -8.52 5.40 3.18
CA HIS A 135 -9.65 5.19 2.31
C HIS A 135 -11.01 5.34 3.00
N TYR A 136 -11.14 4.99 4.28
CA TYR A 136 -12.45 4.99 4.95
C TYR A 136 -12.62 6.12 5.96
N TRP A 137 -11.56 6.57 6.61
CA TRP A 137 -11.74 7.40 7.81
C TRP A 137 -11.22 8.83 7.69
N ALA A 138 -10.25 9.12 6.82
CA ALA A 138 -9.49 10.38 6.73
C ALA A 138 -8.61 10.71 7.95
N ASP A 139 -9.12 10.44 9.16
CA ASP A 139 -8.36 10.41 10.40
C ASP A 139 -8.89 9.36 11.36
N ALA A 140 -8.08 8.92 12.32
CA ALA A 140 -8.50 8.02 13.37
C ALA A 140 -7.75 8.30 14.66
N SER A 141 -8.48 8.28 15.78
CA SER A 141 -7.84 8.36 17.10
C SER A 141 -7.10 7.06 17.42
N MET A 142 -6.12 7.14 18.33
CA MET A 142 -5.42 5.96 18.86
C MET A 142 -6.37 4.85 19.36
N ALA A 143 -7.51 5.21 19.95
CA ALA A 143 -8.47 4.24 20.47
C ALA A 143 -9.13 3.43 19.34
N VAL A 144 -9.55 4.10 18.27
CA VAL A 144 -10.16 3.45 17.09
C VAL A 144 -9.13 2.60 16.36
N MET A 145 -7.92 3.11 16.17
CA MET A 145 -6.84 2.33 15.56
C MET A 145 -6.51 1.08 16.37
N ARG A 146 -6.53 1.15 17.70
CA ARG A 146 -6.31 -0.02 18.56
C ARG A 146 -7.41 -1.06 18.41
N GLU A 147 -8.67 -0.65 18.26
CA GLU A 147 -9.78 -1.57 18.02
C GLU A 147 -9.62 -2.35 16.70
N LEU A 148 -9.21 -1.67 15.62
CA LEU A 148 -8.92 -2.31 14.34
C LEU A 148 -7.68 -3.19 14.41
N TYR A 149 -6.61 -2.69 15.01
CA TYR A 149 -5.35 -3.40 15.16
C TYR A 149 -5.54 -4.75 15.87
N GLN A 150 -6.39 -4.81 16.88
CA GLN A 150 -6.68 -6.03 17.64
C GLN A 150 -7.55 -7.05 16.88
N LYS A 151 -7.96 -6.77 15.63
CA LYS A 151 -8.66 -7.75 14.78
C LYS A 151 -7.76 -8.89 14.30
N ASN A 152 -6.45 -8.65 14.22
CA ASN A 152 -5.49 -9.69 13.89
C ASN A 152 -5.04 -10.40 15.18
N PRO A 153 -5.31 -11.70 15.35
CA PRO A 153 -4.93 -12.44 16.57
C PRO A 153 -3.43 -12.75 16.64
N SER A 154 -2.67 -12.53 15.57
CA SER A 154 -1.25 -12.88 15.47
C SER A 154 -0.30 -11.75 15.89
N VAL A 155 -0.81 -10.55 16.14
CA VAL A 155 -0.02 -9.40 16.59
C VAL A 155 0.03 -9.29 18.11
N ASP A 156 0.99 -8.54 18.64
CA ASP A 156 1.00 -8.17 20.05
C ASP A 156 -0.14 -7.17 20.37
N PRO A 157 -1.19 -7.56 21.12
CA PRO A 157 -2.31 -6.67 21.41
C PRO A 157 -1.94 -5.47 22.29
N ASP A 158 -0.80 -5.55 22.99
CA ASP A 158 -0.28 -4.54 23.90
C ASP A 158 0.78 -3.65 23.25
N ALA A 159 1.07 -3.85 21.95
CA ALA A 159 2.04 -3.03 21.22
C ALA A 159 1.74 -1.53 21.33
N ASP A 160 2.82 -0.74 21.45
CA ASP A 160 2.74 0.71 21.35
C ASP A 160 2.71 1.13 19.87
N LEU A 161 1.50 1.39 19.37
CA LEU A 161 1.29 1.79 17.99
C LEU A 161 2.06 3.07 17.62
N LYS A 162 2.39 3.95 18.56
CA LYS A 162 3.18 5.16 18.28
C LYS A 162 4.63 4.80 18.01
N GLU A 163 5.19 3.87 18.80
CA GLU A 163 6.55 3.38 18.61
C GLU A 163 6.65 2.59 17.29
N LEU A 164 5.70 1.68 17.04
CA LEU A 164 5.64 0.95 15.77
C LEU A 164 5.55 1.92 14.58
N PHE A 165 4.69 2.94 14.67
CA PHE A 165 4.54 3.92 13.60
C PHE A 165 5.80 4.77 13.37
N ALA A 166 6.50 5.15 14.43
CA ALA A 166 7.73 5.94 14.32
C ALA A 166 8.88 5.18 13.65
N GLU A 167 8.82 3.85 13.62
CA GLU A 167 9.79 2.98 12.95
C GLU A 167 9.45 2.71 11.48
N ILE A 168 8.25 3.09 11.00
CA ILE A 168 7.87 2.97 9.58
C ILE A 168 8.47 4.15 8.82
N PRO A 169 9.20 3.93 7.70
CA PRO A 169 9.73 5.02 6.91
C PRO A 169 8.61 5.92 6.37
N ASN A 170 8.87 7.23 6.31
CA ASN A 170 7.84 8.19 5.90
C ASN A 170 7.35 8.02 4.46
N SER A 171 8.20 7.47 3.57
CA SER A 171 7.86 7.13 2.18
C SER A 171 6.84 5.99 2.11
N GLU A 172 6.88 5.07 3.07
CA GLU A 172 6.11 3.82 3.08
C GLU A 172 4.77 3.95 3.82
N THR A 173 4.37 5.16 4.21
CA THR A 173 3.11 5.35 4.96
C THR A 173 2.22 6.45 4.39
N PRO A 174 0.92 6.16 4.15
CA PRO A 174 -0.04 7.15 3.67
C PRO A 174 -0.46 8.13 4.77
N CYS A 175 -0.05 7.89 6.03
CA CYS A 175 -0.50 8.63 7.19
C CYS A 175 0.62 9.41 7.88
N THR A 176 0.22 10.34 8.73
CA THR A 176 1.05 11.04 9.71
C THR A 176 0.32 11.11 11.04
N MET A 177 1.04 11.41 12.13
CA MET A 177 0.44 11.55 13.45
C MET A 177 0.30 13.02 13.86
N ILE A 178 -0.89 13.39 14.34
CA ILE A 178 -1.20 14.72 14.86
C ILE A 178 -2.00 14.58 16.15
N GLN A 179 -1.48 15.09 17.26
CA GLN A 179 -2.19 15.12 18.57
C GLN A 179 -2.81 13.77 18.93
N ASP A 180 -2.07 12.67 18.74
CA ASP A 180 -2.48 11.29 19.00
C ASP A 180 -3.57 10.70 18.09
N SER A 181 -3.76 11.31 16.92
CA SER A 181 -4.54 10.73 15.82
C SER A 181 -3.66 10.47 14.60
N PHE A 182 -3.95 9.38 13.91
CA PHE A 182 -3.45 9.12 12.57
C PHE A 182 -4.30 9.90 11.59
N VAL A 183 -3.67 10.56 10.63
CA VAL A 183 -4.31 11.44 9.64
C VAL A 183 -3.64 11.20 8.30
N ILE A 184 -4.39 11.27 7.21
CA ILE A 184 -3.82 11.18 5.86
C ILE A 184 -2.71 12.24 5.69
N ARG A 185 -1.58 11.79 5.16
CA ARG A 185 -0.40 12.62 4.90
C ARG A 185 -0.77 13.68 3.86
N GLY A 186 -0.31 14.92 4.09
CA GLY A 186 -0.62 16.06 3.24
C GLY A 186 -1.97 16.75 3.51
N TRP A 187 -2.86 16.15 4.31
CA TRP A 187 -4.20 16.71 4.58
C TRP A 187 -4.28 17.63 5.81
N ARG A 188 -3.20 17.74 6.57
CA ARG A 188 -3.10 18.47 7.85
C ARG A 188 -3.70 19.90 7.86
N SER A 189 -3.64 20.60 6.73
CA SER A 189 -4.12 21.98 6.60
C SER A 189 -4.99 22.18 5.36
N SER A 190 -5.53 21.11 4.78
CA SER A 190 -6.34 21.20 3.56
C SER A 190 -7.79 21.54 3.90
N GLU A 191 -8.42 22.35 3.06
CA GLU A 191 -9.87 22.59 3.12
C GLU A 191 -10.66 21.27 2.95
N VAL A 192 -10.08 20.33 2.19
CA VAL A 192 -10.59 18.97 2.00
C VAL A 192 -10.78 18.25 3.33
N PHE A 193 -9.77 18.28 4.21
CA PHE A 193 -9.85 17.61 5.51
C PHE A 193 -10.88 18.24 6.44
N ALA A 194 -11.01 19.57 6.42
CA ALA A 194 -12.05 20.26 7.17
C ALA A 194 -13.46 19.86 6.68
N GLY A 195 -13.63 19.70 5.37
CA GLY A 195 -14.85 19.21 4.74
C GLY A 195 -15.25 17.82 5.23
N TYR A 196 -14.31 16.85 5.20
CA TYR A 196 -14.58 15.50 5.70
C TYR A 196 -14.88 15.48 7.19
N ARG A 197 -14.11 16.20 8.02
CA ARG A 197 -14.43 16.27 9.45
C ARG A 197 -15.82 16.83 9.72
N GLN A 198 -16.31 17.75 8.88
CA GLN A 198 -17.66 18.28 8.99
C GLN A 198 -18.72 17.25 8.57
N SER A 199 -18.52 16.54 7.44
CA SER A 199 -19.47 15.52 6.98
C SER A 199 -19.58 14.33 7.95
N GLN A 200 -18.47 14.01 8.62
CA GLN A 200 -18.33 12.87 9.51
C GLN A 200 -18.78 13.12 10.96
N GLN A 201 -19.20 14.33 11.35
CA GLN A 201 -19.48 14.67 12.77
C GLN A 201 -20.50 13.76 13.47
N ASN A 202 -21.39 13.14 12.70
CA ASN A 202 -22.43 12.24 13.19
C ASN A 202 -22.27 10.81 12.64
N CYS A 203 -21.04 10.44 12.27
CA CYS A 203 -20.70 9.08 11.86
C CYS A 203 -19.82 8.45 12.93
N ASP A 204 -20.25 7.30 13.45
CA ASP A 204 -19.31 6.38 14.10
C ASP A 204 -18.41 5.75 13.02
N PHE A 205 -17.35 5.07 13.46
CA PHE A 205 -16.43 4.38 12.57
C PHE A 205 -16.99 3.02 12.17
N TYR A 206 -17.07 2.75 10.86
CA TYR A 206 -17.16 1.37 10.39
C TYR A 206 -15.81 0.69 10.67
N ILE A 207 -15.83 -0.38 11.47
CA ILE A 207 -14.63 -1.17 11.79
C ILE A 207 -14.60 -2.40 10.87
N PRO A 208 -13.74 -2.43 9.84
CA PRO A 208 -13.65 -3.56 8.92
C PRO A 208 -13.14 -4.84 9.61
N SER A 209 -13.46 -5.97 8.99
CA SER A 209 -12.85 -7.26 9.30
C SER A 209 -11.40 -7.33 8.82
N MET A 210 -10.64 -8.31 9.32
CA MET A 210 -9.26 -8.53 8.87
C MET A 210 -9.17 -8.81 7.37
N GLU A 211 -10.15 -9.53 6.81
CA GLU A 211 -10.21 -9.85 5.38
C GLU A 211 -10.39 -8.58 4.54
N GLU A 212 -11.28 -7.68 4.93
CA GLU A 212 -11.48 -6.39 4.26
C GLU A 212 -10.25 -5.48 4.34
N VAL A 213 -9.50 -5.50 5.46
CA VAL A 213 -8.25 -4.73 5.58
C VAL A 213 -7.20 -5.23 4.61
N LEU A 214 -7.01 -6.55 4.54
CA LEU A 214 -6.02 -7.16 3.65
C LEU A 214 -6.40 -6.96 2.19
N ASP A 215 -7.68 -7.16 1.85
CA ASP A 215 -8.20 -6.90 0.50
C ASP A 215 -7.90 -5.48 0.06
N LEU A 216 -8.24 -4.49 0.90
CA LEU A 216 -8.01 -3.09 0.57
C LEU A 216 -6.52 -2.75 0.48
N TYR A 217 -5.68 -3.35 1.33
CA TYR A 217 -4.24 -3.11 1.29
C TYR A 217 -3.59 -3.67 0.02
N HIS A 218 -4.00 -4.86 -0.43
CA HIS A 218 -3.40 -5.52 -1.60
C HIS A 218 -3.98 -5.03 -2.94
N ASN A 219 -5.24 -4.64 -2.97
CA ASN A 219 -5.92 -4.25 -4.22
C ASN A 219 -6.12 -2.73 -4.37
N ASP A 220 -5.93 -1.94 -3.30
CA ASP A 220 -6.19 -0.49 -3.24
C ASP A 220 -7.66 -0.07 -3.49
N PHE A 221 -8.57 -1.04 -3.63
CA PHE A 221 -10.03 -0.86 -3.58
C PHE A 221 -10.73 -2.09 -3.00
N ASP A 222 -12.01 -1.95 -2.62
CA ASP A 222 -12.83 -3.04 -2.06
C ASP A 222 -13.27 -4.02 -3.16
N THR A 223 -12.54 -5.12 -3.31
CA THR A 223 -12.85 -6.18 -4.29
C THR A 223 -13.89 -7.17 -3.75
N LEU A 224 -14.11 -7.15 -2.44
CA LEU A 224 -15.10 -7.99 -1.76
C LEU A 224 -16.53 -7.42 -1.88
N ASP A 225 -16.71 -6.19 -2.38
CA ASP A 225 -18.02 -5.59 -2.62
C ASP A 225 -18.82 -6.38 -3.69
N PRO A 226 -19.94 -7.04 -3.31
CA PRO A 226 -20.74 -7.80 -4.25
C PRO A 226 -21.31 -6.97 -5.41
N CYS A 227 -21.56 -5.68 -5.19
CA CYS A 227 -22.06 -4.79 -6.25
C CYS A 227 -20.95 -4.42 -7.23
N GLY A 228 -19.72 -4.17 -6.75
CA GLY A 228 -18.55 -3.98 -7.60
C GLY A 228 -18.26 -5.22 -8.45
N MET A 229 -18.42 -6.41 -7.86
CA MET A 229 -18.25 -7.66 -8.57
C MET A 229 -19.28 -7.87 -9.70
N GLN A 230 -20.53 -7.46 -9.50
CA GLN A 230 -21.52 -7.48 -10.58
C GLN A 230 -21.17 -6.53 -11.73
N VAL A 231 -20.52 -5.40 -11.43
CA VAL A 231 -20.02 -4.48 -12.45
C VAL A 231 -18.84 -5.11 -13.19
N LYS A 232 -17.88 -5.74 -12.49
CA LYS A 232 -16.78 -6.51 -13.11
C LYS A 232 -17.33 -7.57 -14.07
N GLU A 233 -18.26 -8.41 -13.61
CA GLU A 233 -18.88 -9.46 -14.42
C GLU A 233 -19.58 -8.91 -15.66
N TRP A 234 -20.22 -7.74 -15.54
CA TRP A 234 -20.86 -7.07 -16.67
C TRP A 234 -19.83 -6.70 -17.75
N PHE A 235 -18.72 -6.07 -17.36
CA PHE A 235 -17.65 -5.70 -18.29
C PHE A 235 -16.99 -6.90 -18.96
N LEU A 236 -16.76 -7.98 -18.21
CA LEU A 236 -16.20 -9.22 -18.76
C LEU A 236 -17.15 -9.84 -19.81
N HIS A 237 -18.46 -9.84 -19.57
CA HIS A 237 -19.44 -10.29 -20.58
C HIS A 237 -19.49 -9.37 -21.80
N ALA A 238 -19.24 -8.08 -21.63
CA ALA A 238 -19.12 -7.11 -22.73
C ALA A 238 -17.79 -7.23 -23.51
N GLY A 239 -16.86 -8.09 -23.06
CA GLY A 239 -15.60 -8.37 -23.74
C GLY A 239 -14.46 -7.40 -23.38
N ALA A 240 -14.52 -6.76 -22.22
CA ALA A 240 -13.41 -5.96 -21.70
C ALA A 240 -12.16 -6.82 -21.43
N ASP A 241 -10.98 -6.23 -21.63
CA ASP A 241 -9.72 -6.82 -21.18
C ASP A 241 -9.62 -6.75 -19.65
N GLU A 242 -9.11 -7.80 -19.02
CA GLU A 242 -9.08 -7.91 -17.56
C GLU A 242 -8.14 -6.87 -16.92
N ALA A 243 -7.01 -6.54 -17.56
CA ALA A 243 -6.04 -5.59 -17.01
C ALA A 243 -6.59 -4.15 -17.06
N ASP A 244 -7.22 -3.76 -18.18
CA ASP A 244 -7.87 -2.46 -18.30
C ASP A 244 -9.07 -2.32 -17.34
N LEU A 245 -9.73 -3.44 -17.04
CA LEU A 245 -10.91 -3.48 -16.17
C LEU A 245 -10.55 -3.23 -14.70
N GLU A 246 -9.44 -3.77 -14.20
CA GLU A 246 -9.05 -3.54 -12.81
C GLU A 246 -8.77 -2.07 -12.52
N LEU A 247 -8.05 -1.40 -13.42
CA LEU A 247 -7.81 0.04 -13.31
C LEU A 247 -9.13 0.84 -13.32
N LEU A 248 -10.05 0.49 -14.22
CA LEU A 248 -11.36 1.15 -14.30
C LEU A 248 -12.20 0.96 -13.03
N LEU A 249 -12.23 -0.27 -12.49
CA LEU A 249 -12.98 -0.55 -11.26
C LEU A 249 -12.38 0.18 -10.06
N HIS A 250 -11.06 0.22 -9.96
CA HIS A 250 -10.35 1.00 -8.94
C HIS A 250 -10.72 2.50 -9.04
N GLU A 251 -10.66 3.10 -10.23
CA GLU A 251 -11.04 4.51 -10.43
C GLU A 251 -12.51 4.78 -10.08
N MET A 252 -13.43 3.91 -10.53
CA MET A 252 -14.85 4.03 -10.22
C MET A 252 -15.10 3.95 -8.72
N TRP A 253 -14.48 2.99 -8.04
CA TRP A 253 -14.59 2.83 -6.60
C TRP A 253 -14.01 4.03 -5.85
N ASN A 254 -12.88 4.57 -6.31
CA ASN A 254 -12.23 5.71 -5.70
C ASN A 254 -13.08 6.98 -5.80
N ASP A 255 -13.67 7.24 -6.98
CA ASP A 255 -14.64 8.33 -7.16
C ASP A 255 -15.87 8.14 -6.25
N MET A 256 -16.38 6.90 -6.15
CA MET A 256 -17.45 6.57 -5.22
C MET A 256 -16.99 6.85 -3.78
N ASN A 257 -15.83 6.39 -3.36
CA ASN A 257 -15.33 6.55 -2.01
C ASN A 257 -15.20 8.03 -1.60
N TYR A 258 -14.70 8.88 -2.50
CA TYR A 258 -14.40 10.30 -2.26
C TYR A 258 -15.57 11.27 -2.41
N GLY A 259 -16.79 10.79 -2.64
CA GLY A 259 -17.92 11.71 -2.65
C GLY A 259 -18.48 12.07 -4.01
N HIS A 260 -17.90 11.58 -5.10
CA HIS A 260 -18.30 12.01 -6.44
C HIS A 260 -19.73 11.57 -6.74
N THR A 261 -20.38 12.28 -7.66
CA THR A 261 -21.78 11.97 -8.03
C THR A 261 -21.85 10.69 -8.87
N GLU A 262 -22.92 9.90 -8.70
CA GLU A 262 -23.18 8.74 -9.57
C GLU A 262 -23.12 9.11 -11.06
N GLN A 263 -23.61 10.30 -11.42
CA GLN A 263 -23.57 10.78 -12.80
C GLN A 263 -22.14 10.91 -13.33
N SER A 264 -21.20 11.47 -12.56
CA SER A 264 -19.81 11.64 -13.01
C SER A 264 -19.09 10.29 -13.12
N ILE A 265 -19.26 9.42 -12.13
CA ILE A 265 -18.69 8.06 -12.12
C ILE A 265 -19.16 7.29 -13.35
N ARG A 266 -20.48 7.32 -13.62
CA ARG A 266 -21.06 6.66 -14.78
C ARG A 266 -20.54 7.24 -16.09
N GLN A 267 -20.39 8.57 -16.21
CA GLN A 267 -19.91 9.19 -17.45
C GLN A 267 -18.48 8.76 -17.80
N ASN A 268 -17.61 8.61 -16.79
CA ASN A 268 -16.25 8.09 -16.98
C ASN A 268 -16.30 6.65 -17.50
N ALA A 269 -17.08 5.78 -16.86
CA ALA A 269 -17.22 4.39 -17.28
C ALA A 269 -17.88 4.22 -18.66
N GLU A 270 -18.94 5.00 -18.95
CA GLU A 270 -19.64 5.02 -20.24
C GLU A 270 -18.72 5.44 -21.40
N SER A 271 -17.63 6.17 -21.14
CA SER A 271 -16.68 6.57 -22.19
C SER A 271 -15.84 5.42 -22.74
N MET A 272 -15.75 4.31 -22.00
CA MET A 272 -14.97 3.12 -22.34
C MET A 272 -15.83 1.97 -22.88
N ILE A 273 -17.15 2.17 -22.99
CA ILE A 273 -18.12 1.13 -23.35
C ILE A 273 -18.85 1.52 -24.64
N THR A 274 -19.13 0.53 -25.48
CA THR A 274 -20.14 0.65 -26.55
C THR A 274 -21.29 -0.28 -26.24
N TYR A 275 -22.52 0.25 -26.19
CA TYR A 275 -23.73 -0.55 -25.97
C TYR A 275 -24.31 -1.03 -27.30
N ASP A 276 -24.67 -2.32 -27.38
CA ASP A 276 -25.40 -2.87 -28.52
C ASP A 276 -26.91 -2.60 -28.41
N THR A 277 -27.44 -2.52 -27.18
CA THR A 277 -28.86 -2.30 -26.92
C THR A 277 -29.17 -1.32 -25.80
N ALA A 278 -30.37 -0.74 -25.82
CA ALA A 278 -30.86 0.11 -24.72
C ALA A 278 -31.12 -0.69 -23.43
N GLU A 279 -31.41 -1.99 -23.54
CA GLU A 279 -31.59 -2.89 -22.41
C GLU A 279 -30.27 -3.10 -21.66
N GLU A 280 -29.20 -3.38 -22.42
CA GLU A 280 -27.84 -3.51 -21.92
C GLU A 280 -27.34 -2.21 -21.25
N GLN A 281 -27.59 -1.05 -21.86
CA GLN A 281 -27.29 0.24 -21.25
C GLN A 281 -28.04 0.44 -19.92
N ASN A 282 -29.31 0.04 -19.85
CA ASN A 282 -30.10 0.15 -18.63
C ASN A 282 -29.63 -0.81 -17.54
N ASP A 283 -29.27 -2.05 -17.89
CA ASP A 283 -28.73 -3.03 -16.95
C ASP A 283 -27.42 -2.53 -16.32
N PHE A 284 -26.47 -2.04 -17.14
CA PHE A 284 -25.24 -1.43 -16.65
C PHE A 284 -25.50 -0.31 -15.64
N ARG A 285 -26.40 0.62 -15.99
CA ARG A 285 -26.76 1.75 -15.13
C ARG A 285 -27.31 1.31 -13.79
N GLN A 286 -28.13 0.28 -13.76
CA GLN A 286 -28.68 -0.26 -12.52
C GLN A 286 -27.59 -0.88 -11.64
N LYS A 287 -26.61 -1.58 -12.23
CA LYS A 287 -25.46 -2.14 -11.50
C LYS A 287 -24.56 -1.07 -10.92
N VAL A 288 -24.22 -0.04 -11.70
CA VAL A 288 -23.43 1.11 -11.21
C VAL A 288 -24.16 1.86 -10.11
N HIS A 289 -25.47 2.08 -10.24
CA HIS A 289 -26.26 2.70 -9.18
C HIS A 289 -26.27 1.87 -7.90
N ALA A 290 -26.45 0.54 -8.01
CA ALA A 290 -26.37 -0.35 -6.86
C ALA A 290 -24.99 -0.25 -6.19
N TRP A 291 -23.90 -0.30 -6.97
CA TRP A 291 -22.56 -0.16 -6.42
C TRP A 291 -22.34 1.19 -5.74
N TYR A 292 -22.81 2.28 -6.37
CA TYR A 292 -22.74 3.62 -5.78
C TYR A 292 -23.38 3.71 -4.39
N LEU A 293 -24.50 3.01 -4.16
CA LEU A 293 -25.18 3.00 -2.85
C LEU A 293 -24.49 2.09 -1.81
N HIS A 294 -23.75 1.07 -2.27
CA HIS A 294 -23.16 0.03 -1.45
C HIS A 294 -21.64 0.15 -1.26
N ALA A 295 -20.97 1.01 -2.02
CA ALA A 295 -19.56 1.30 -1.84
C ALA A 295 -19.30 2.01 -0.51
N ARG A 296 -18.12 1.75 0.07
CA ARG A 296 -17.65 2.36 1.32
C ARG A 296 -17.24 3.81 1.08
N ARG A 297 -17.60 4.72 2.00
CA ARG A 297 -17.50 6.17 1.80
C ARG A 297 -16.64 6.85 2.86
N ILE A 298 -15.61 7.58 2.44
CA ILE A 298 -14.74 8.29 3.37
C ILE A 298 -15.47 9.43 4.09
N ASP A 299 -16.37 10.13 3.39
CA ASP A 299 -17.23 11.18 3.97
C ASP A 299 -18.21 10.64 5.02
N MET A 300 -18.34 9.31 5.10
CA MET A 300 -19.19 8.59 6.03
C MET A 300 -18.43 7.64 6.97
N ARG A 301 -17.12 7.82 7.18
CA ARG A 301 -16.30 6.96 8.07
C ARG A 301 -16.32 5.46 7.68
N GLY A 302 -16.39 5.17 6.38
CA GLY A 302 -16.46 3.80 5.85
C GLY A 302 -17.86 3.20 5.89
N HIS A 303 -18.89 3.95 6.24
CA HIS A 303 -20.28 3.50 6.07
C HIS A 303 -20.71 3.55 4.60
N ARG A 304 -21.77 2.82 4.27
CA ARG A 304 -22.40 2.81 2.95
C ARG A 304 -23.61 3.75 2.94
N MET A 305 -23.97 4.30 1.77
CA MET A 305 -25.18 5.16 1.70
C MET A 305 -26.44 4.38 2.06
N ALA A 306 -26.55 3.14 1.57
CA ALA A 306 -27.67 2.26 1.86
C ALA A 306 -27.86 1.95 3.36
N GLU A 307 -26.82 2.10 4.19
CA GLU A 307 -26.91 1.93 5.65
C GLU A 307 -27.60 3.12 6.32
N ARG A 308 -27.54 4.32 5.73
CA ARG A 308 -28.16 5.54 6.26
C ARG A 308 -29.62 5.73 5.86
N GLU A 309 -29.99 5.32 4.65
CA GLU A 309 -31.37 5.41 4.16
C GLU A 309 -32.35 4.57 4.99
N GLN A 310 -31.87 3.63 5.81
CA GLN A 310 -32.68 2.81 6.71
C GLN A 310 -32.91 3.45 8.09
N THR A 311 -32.26 4.58 8.39
CA THR A 311 -32.34 5.29 9.68
C THR A 311 -33.12 6.61 9.65
N GLU A 312 -33.64 7.00 8.49
CA GLU A 312 -34.56 8.14 8.30
C GLU A 312 -35.98 7.67 7.91
#